data_AF-Q0FHX4-F1
#
_entry.id   AF-Q0FHX4-F1
#
_cell.length_a   1.000
_cell.length_b   1.000
_cell.length_c   1.000
_cell.angle_alpha   90.00
_cell.angle_beta   90.00
_cell.angle_gamma   90.00
#
_symmetry.space_group_name_H-M   'P 1'
#
loop_
_entity.id
_entity.type
_entity.pdbx_description
1 polymer ?
#
loop_
_entity_poly.entity_id
_entity_poly.type
_entity_poly.pdbx_seq_one_letter_code
_entity_poly.pdbx_strand_id
1 'polypeptide(L)'
;MSGLLALLDDVAGIAKIAAASVDDISAHAAKAGSKAVGVVIDDAAVTPKYVHGFEASRELPIIWKIARGSIFNKLIILLPAALLMAAFAPWLVPYLLVLGGSYLCFEGAEKVAHVVLPHDDHSGGPDGSHDIGDPAHLEETKVKGAIKTDFILSAEIMTLALSTIEAPEVWIQAVVLALVAIGITALVYGAVALIVKMDDVGLWLTQVGKLSVTRAVGRGIVKGMPYVMKLLSIVGTAAMLWVGGSIIIHSLAQIGWHAPEEFIHHYAVIAEHAVSEQWQAAVLWLATAAMDFVVGLAWGLVLVPIVTKLVMPLFGGAKEAH
;
A
#
# COMPACT_ATOMS: atom_id res chain seq x y z
N MET A 1 -54.84 -8.45 23.37
CA MET A 1 -53.48 -8.01 23.76
C MET A 1 -52.36 -9.00 23.39
N SER A 2 -52.63 -10.30 23.17
CA SER A 2 -51.60 -11.30 22.84
C SER A 2 -50.84 -11.02 21.52
N GLY A 3 -51.52 -10.60 20.45
CA GLY A 3 -50.87 -10.38 19.14
C GLY A 3 -49.87 -9.22 19.07
N LEU A 4 -50.03 -8.16 19.88
CA LEU A 4 -49.08 -7.04 19.90
C LEU A 4 -47.80 -7.42 20.65
N LEU A 5 -47.93 -8.21 21.73
CA LEU A 5 -46.78 -8.71 22.48
C LEU A 5 -45.97 -9.73 21.66
N ALA A 6 -46.64 -10.58 20.87
CA ALA A 6 -45.97 -11.49 19.94
C ALA A 6 -45.18 -10.74 18.84
N LEU A 7 -45.76 -9.68 18.26
CA LEU A 7 -45.04 -8.84 17.28
C LEU A 7 -43.84 -8.11 17.90
N LEU A 8 -43.95 -7.66 19.16
CA LEU A 8 -42.83 -7.03 19.86
C LEU A 8 -41.73 -8.05 20.20
N ASP A 9 -42.08 -9.29 20.51
CA ASP A 9 -41.13 -10.39 20.76
C ASP A 9 -40.41 -10.80 19.45
N ASP A 10 -41.11 -10.87 18.32
CA ASP A 10 -40.51 -11.09 17.00
C ASP A 10 -39.56 -9.95 16.60
N VAL A 11 -39.94 -8.69 16.83
CA VAL A 11 -39.07 -7.53 16.59
C VAL A 11 -37.85 -7.56 17.52
N ALA A 12 -38.02 -7.93 18.79
CA ALA A 12 -36.92 -8.10 19.73
C ALA A 12 -35.99 -9.24 19.30
N GLY A 13 -36.54 -10.34 18.77
CA GLY A 13 -35.80 -11.46 18.19
C GLY A 13 -34.97 -11.03 16.98
N ILE A 14 -35.58 -10.35 16.00
CA ILE A 14 -34.89 -9.80 14.83
C ILE A 14 -33.82 -8.79 15.25
N ALA A 15 -34.12 -7.90 16.19
CA ALA A 15 -33.17 -6.92 16.70
C ALA A 15 -31.98 -7.59 17.38
N LYS A 16 -32.20 -8.68 18.13
CA LYS A 16 -31.14 -9.45 18.79
C LYS A 16 -30.27 -10.21 17.78
N ILE A 17 -30.87 -10.79 16.74
CA ILE A 17 -30.14 -11.46 15.64
C ILE A 17 -29.34 -10.43 14.84
N ALA A 18 -29.93 -9.26 14.57
CA ALA A 18 -29.25 -8.15 13.89
C ALA A 18 -28.08 -7.62 14.72
N ALA A 19 -28.25 -7.44 16.04
CA ALA A 19 -27.19 -7.02 16.94
C ALA A 19 -26.03 -8.03 16.98
N ALA A 20 -26.34 -9.32 17.11
CA ALA A 20 -25.33 -10.38 17.05
C ALA A 20 -24.57 -10.39 15.72
N SER A 21 -25.28 -10.20 14.59
CA SER A 21 -24.65 -10.13 13.26
C SER A 21 -23.71 -8.92 13.12
N VAL A 22 -24.08 -7.78 13.70
CA VAL A 22 -23.24 -6.57 13.71
C VAL A 22 -22.00 -6.77 14.59
N ASP A 23 -22.14 -7.41 15.74
CA ASP A 23 -21.02 -7.74 16.63
C ASP A 23 -20.04 -8.69 15.92
N ASP A 24 -20.54 -9.72 15.25
CA ASP A 24 -19.71 -10.67 14.49
C ASP A 24 -18.97 -9.99 13.34
N ILE A 25 -19.66 -9.16 12.54
CA ILE A 25 -19.05 -8.36 11.47
C ILE A 25 -17.95 -7.46 12.03
N SER A 26 -18.20 -6.82 13.17
CA SER A 26 -17.24 -5.91 13.81
C SER A 26 -16.01 -6.67 14.31
N ALA A 27 -16.20 -7.84 14.91
CA ALA A 27 -15.11 -8.71 15.37
C ALA A 27 -14.26 -9.21 14.20
N HIS A 28 -14.89 -9.67 13.12
CA HIS A 28 -14.18 -10.08 11.91
C HIS A 28 -13.44 -8.93 11.25
N ALA A 29 -14.05 -7.75 11.15
CA ALA A 29 -13.40 -6.55 10.62
C ALA A 29 -12.20 -6.12 11.47
N ALA A 30 -12.31 -6.18 12.80
CA ALA A 30 -11.20 -5.88 13.69
C ALA A 30 -10.06 -6.90 13.55
N LYS A 31 -10.36 -8.20 13.50
CA LYS A 31 -9.37 -9.26 13.29
C LYS A 31 -8.68 -9.11 11.93
N ALA A 32 -9.45 -8.98 10.85
CA ALA A 32 -8.91 -8.81 9.50
C ALA A 32 -8.09 -7.52 9.37
N GLY A 33 -8.59 -6.41 9.91
CA GLY A 33 -7.88 -5.14 9.96
C GLY A 33 -6.56 -5.25 10.72
N SER A 34 -6.56 -5.88 11.91
CA SER A 34 -5.35 -6.07 12.73
C SER A 34 -4.26 -6.87 12.02
N LYS A 35 -4.65 -7.87 11.21
CA LYS A 35 -3.72 -8.69 10.42
C LYS A 35 -3.16 -7.93 9.21
N ALA A 36 -3.93 -6.98 8.68
CA ALA A 36 -3.47 -6.12 7.59
C ALA A 36 -2.57 -4.97 8.07
N VAL A 37 -2.53 -4.61 9.37
CA VAL A 37 -1.77 -3.44 9.87
C VAL A 37 -0.31 -3.43 9.42
N GLY A 38 0.38 -4.57 9.41
CA GLY A 38 1.77 -4.65 8.96
C GLY A 38 1.93 -4.19 7.51
N VAL A 39 1.08 -4.70 6.62
CA VAL A 39 1.08 -4.36 5.18
C VAL A 39 0.58 -2.94 4.92
N VAL A 40 -0.31 -2.43 5.78
CA VAL A 40 -0.86 -1.06 5.70
C VAL A 40 0.20 0.00 5.97
N ILE A 41 1.15 -0.27 6.87
CA ILE A 41 2.28 0.63 7.12
C ILE A 41 3.09 0.83 5.84
N ASP A 42 3.27 -0.25 5.07
CA ASP A 42 4.03 -0.20 3.84
C ASP A 42 3.29 0.58 2.74
N ASP A 43 1.96 0.45 2.64
CA ASP A 43 1.12 1.25 1.74
C ASP A 43 1.18 2.75 2.05
N ALA A 44 1.18 3.10 3.35
CA ALA A 44 1.36 4.46 3.82
C ALA A 44 2.76 5.03 3.53
N ALA A 45 3.79 4.17 3.50
CA ALA A 45 5.15 4.58 3.15
C ALA A 45 5.31 4.86 1.64
N VAL A 46 4.59 4.11 0.80
CA VAL A 46 4.68 4.21 -0.67
C VAL A 46 3.91 5.41 -1.23
N THR A 47 2.80 5.82 -0.61
CA THR A 47 1.87 6.80 -1.18
C THR A 47 2.39 8.25 -1.26
N PRO A 48 3.06 8.83 -0.24
CA PRO A 48 3.49 10.23 -0.27
C PRO A 48 4.43 10.60 -1.43
N LYS A 49 5.14 9.62 -2.00
CA LYS A 49 6.05 9.88 -3.12
C LYS A 49 5.33 10.33 -4.40
N TYR A 50 4.06 9.97 -4.56
CA TYR A 50 3.28 10.31 -5.76
C TYR A 50 2.82 11.75 -5.81
N VAL A 51 2.82 12.44 -4.66
CA VAL A 51 2.48 13.86 -4.57
C VAL A 51 3.72 14.76 -4.52
N HIS A 52 4.91 14.19 -4.34
CA HIS A 52 6.14 14.95 -4.30
C HIS A 52 6.44 15.62 -5.65
N GLY A 53 6.79 16.91 -5.59
CA GLY A 53 7.14 17.73 -6.74
C GLY A 53 5.97 18.49 -7.38
N PHE A 54 4.75 18.38 -6.83
CA PHE A 54 3.63 19.24 -7.21
C PHE A 54 3.58 20.52 -6.37
N GLU A 55 2.82 21.50 -6.86
CA GLU A 55 2.47 22.67 -6.05
C GLU A 55 1.64 22.22 -4.82
N ALA A 56 1.92 22.78 -3.64
CA ALA A 56 1.24 22.43 -2.39
C ALA A 56 -0.29 22.49 -2.48
N SER A 57 -0.84 23.43 -3.27
CA SER A 57 -2.27 23.59 -3.51
C SER A 57 -2.93 22.39 -4.20
N ARG A 58 -2.15 21.53 -4.86
CA ARG A 58 -2.61 20.39 -5.66
C ARG A 58 -2.42 19.04 -4.97
N GLU A 59 -1.62 18.97 -3.91
CA GLU A 59 -1.30 17.72 -3.22
C GLU A 59 -2.56 17.05 -2.63
N LEU A 60 -3.41 17.79 -1.90
CA LEU A 60 -4.66 17.25 -1.34
C LEU A 60 -5.68 16.82 -2.41
N PRO A 61 -5.96 17.62 -3.47
CA PRO A 61 -6.77 17.16 -4.60
C PRO A 61 -6.27 15.88 -5.25
N ILE A 62 -4.95 15.71 -5.40
CA ILE A 62 -4.33 14.51 -5.97
C ILE A 62 -4.56 13.31 -5.04
N ILE A 63 -4.28 13.44 -3.73
CA ILE A 63 -4.54 12.38 -2.74
C ILE A 63 -6.00 11.94 -2.80
N TRP A 64 -6.92 12.89 -2.92
CA TRP A 64 -8.35 12.59 -3.01
C TRP A 64 -8.73 11.85 -4.30
N LYS A 65 -8.13 12.20 -5.45
CA LYS A 65 -8.30 11.45 -6.71
C LYS A 65 -7.80 10.02 -6.54
N ILE A 66 -6.62 9.83 -5.94
CA ILE A 66 -6.04 8.50 -5.72
C ILE A 66 -6.92 7.70 -4.74
N ALA A 67 -7.34 8.28 -3.62
CA ALA A 67 -8.22 7.64 -2.63
C ALA A 67 -9.57 7.21 -3.24
N ARG A 68 -10.19 8.03 -4.08
CA ARG A 68 -11.42 7.64 -4.80
C ARG A 68 -11.18 6.48 -5.76
N GLY A 69 -10.09 6.53 -6.53
CA GLY A 69 -9.69 5.43 -7.41
C GLY A 69 -9.42 4.14 -6.64
N SER A 70 -8.76 4.26 -5.49
CA SER A 70 -8.47 3.17 -4.57
C SER A 70 -9.74 2.50 -4.02
N ILE A 71 -10.70 3.29 -3.52
CA ILE A 71 -11.99 2.77 -3.04
C ILE A 71 -12.73 2.05 -4.17
N PHE A 72 -12.77 2.63 -5.36
CA PHE A 72 -13.41 2.01 -6.51
C PHE A 72 -12.75 0.67 -6.86
N ASN A 73 -11.41 0.65 -6.94
CA ASN A 73 -10.65 -0.57 -7.19
C ASN A 73 -10.90 -1.64 -6.13
N LYS A 74 -10.84 -1.28 -4.85
CA LYS A 74 -11.04 -2.20 -3.74
C LYS A 74 -12.47 -2.76 -3.71
N LEU A 75 -13.50 -1.92 -3.82
CA LEU A 75 -14.89 -2.35 -3.65
C LEU A 75 -15.51 -2.96 -4.92
N ILE A 76 -15.18 -2.42 -6.09
CA ILE A 76 -15.85 -2.78 -7.35
C ILE A 76 -15.07 -3.84 -8.13
N ILE A 77 -13.75 -3.91 -7.96
CA ILE A 77 -12.89 -4.85 -8.70
C ILE A 77 -12.36 -5.95 -7.76
N LEU A 78 -11.58 -5.58 -6.75
CA LEU A 78 -10.86 -6.54 -5.90
C LEU A 78 -11.80 -7.34 -5.00
N LEU A 79 -12.77 -6.71 -4.35
CA LEU A 79 -13.72 -7.41 -3.47
C LEU A 79 -14.49 -8.52 -4.21
N PRO A 80 -15.21 -8.25 -5.33
CA PRO A 80 -15.91 -9.32 -6.03
C PRO A 80 -14.95 -10.34 -6.63
N ALA A 81 -13.80 -9.92 -7.15
CA ALA A 81 -12.79 -10.84 -7.66
C ALA A 81 -12.25 -11.75 -6.55
N ALA A 82 -11.98 -11.23 -5.36
CA ALA A 82 -11.47 -11.99 -4.22
C ALA A 82 -12.50 -13.02 -3.73
N LEU A 83 -13.78 -12.64 -3.61
CA LEU A 83 -14.85 -13.57 -3.25
C LEU A 83 -15.03 -14.68 -4.31
N LEU A 84 -14.99 -14.33 -5.60
CA LEU A 84 -15.07 -15.32 -6.68
C LEU A 84 -13.86 -16.25 -6.70
N MET A 85 -12.65 -15.70 -6.56
CA MET A 85 -11.43 -16.50 -6.49
C MET A 85 -11.44 -17.42 -5.28
N ALA A 86 -11.83 -16.94 -4.09
CA ALA A 86 -11.95 -17.77 -2.90
C ALA A 86 -12.93 -18.94 -3.08
N ALA A 87 -14.04 -18.72 -3.81
CA ALA A 87 -15.03 -19.76 -4.06
C ALA A 87 -14.62 -20.77 -5.16
N PHE A 88 -13.98 -20.32 -6.23
CA PHE A 88 -13.79 -21.13 -7.45
C PHE A 88 -12.34 -21.46 -7.80
N ALA A 89 -11.39 -20.58 -7.43
CA ALA A 89 -9.99 -20.71 -7.82
C ALA A 89 -9.04 -20.11 -6.76
N PRO A 90 -9.06 -20.57 -5.50
CA PRO A 90 -8.23 -19.99 -4.44
C PRO A 90 -6.73 -20.18 -4.72
N TRP A 91 -6.38 -21.22 -5.47
CA TRP A 91 -5.03 -21.49 -5.93
C TRP A 91 -4.47 -20.43 -6.89
N LEU A 92 -5.31 -19.61 -7.53
CA LEU A 92 -4.87 -18.58 -8.48
C LEU A 92 -4.30 -17.34 -7.78
N VAL A 93 -4.78 -17.06 -6.56
CA VAL A 93 -4.41 -15.87 -5.77
C VAL A 93 -2.89 -15.68 -5.66
N PRO A 94 -2.11 -16.67 -5.17
CA PRO A 94 -0.67 -16.48 -5.02
C PRO A 94 0.05 -16.21 -6.34
N TYR A 95 -0.39 -16.79 -7.46
CA TYR A 95 0.22 -16.50 -8.77
C TYR A 95 -0.01 -15.06 -9.22
N LEU A 96 -1.20 -14.52 -8.99
CA LEU A 96 -1.50 -13.12 -9.29
C LEU A 96 -0.71 -12.18 -8.39
N LEU A 97 -0.55 -12.54 -7.11
CA LEU A 97 0.26 -11.78 -6.16
C LEU A 97 1.74 -11.80 -6.56
N VAL A 98 2.32 -12.94 -6.97
CA VAL A 98 3.70 -13.00 -7.49
C VAL A 98 3.90 -12.07 -8.69
N LEU A 99 2.93 -11.99 -9.61
CA LEU A 99 3.00 -11.06 -10.74
C LEU A 99 2.96 -9.60 -10.27
N GLY A 100 2.08 -9.28 -9.32
CA GLY A 100 2.01 -7.95 -8.70
C GLY A 100 3.30 -7.57 -7.97
N GLY A 101 3.81 -8.46 -7.11
CA GLY A 101 5.07 -8.26 -6.40
C GLY A 101 6.26 -8.12 -7.35
N SER A 102 6.28 -8.89 -8.44
CA SER A 102 7.30 -8.76 -9.50
C SER A 102 7.28 -7.38 -10.15
N TYR A 103 6.09 -6.82 -10.43
CA TYR A 103 5.95 -5.46 -10.95
C TYR A 103 6.48 -4.42 -9.95
N LEU A 104 6.17 -4.55 -8.65
CA LEU A 104 6.68 -3.64 -7.61
C LEU A 104 8.21 -3.72 -7.48
N CYS A 105 8.77 -4.93 -7.49
CA CYS A 105 10.21 -5.14 -7.47
C CYS A 105 10.89 -4.52 -8.69
N PHE A 106 10.32 -4.70 -9.89
CA PHE A 106 10.80 -4.06 -11.11
C PHE A 106 10.80 -2.53 -11.01
N GLU A 107 9.65 -1.93 -10.64
CA GLU A 107 9.52 -0.46 -10.56
C GLU A 107 10.44 0.13 -9.48
N GLY A 108 10.59 -0.56 -8.34
CA GLY A 108 11.50 -0.17 -7.27
C GLY A 108 12.97 -0.26 -7.69
N ALA A 109 13.37 -1.37 -8.34
CA ALA A 109 14.75 -1.60 -8.75
C ALA A 109 15.18 -0.68 -9.90
N GLU A 110 14.28 -0.38 -10.84
CA GLU A 110 14.52 0.58 -11.91
C GLU A 110 14.83 1.98 -11.34
N LYS A 111 14.07 2.43 -10.34
CA LYS A 111 14.32 3.72 -9.66
C LYS A 111 15.66 3.73 -8.92
N VAL A 112 16.02 2.62 -8.27
CA VAL A 112 17.34 2.50 -7.63
C VAL A 112 18.45 2.53 -8.68
N ALA A 113 18.30 1.79 -9.78
CA ALA A 113 19.27 1.75 -10.86
C ALA A 113 19.45 3.12 -11.52
N HIS A 114 18.37 3.88 -11.71
CA HIS A 114 18.40 5.24 -12.25
C HIS A 114 19.21 6.22 -11.38
N VAL A 115 19.20 6.04 -10.06
CA VAL A 115 19.97 6.88 -9.12
C VAL A 115 21.44 6.47 -9.06
N VAL A 116 21.75 5.19 -9.25
CA VAL A 116 23.10 4.62 -9.06
C VAL A 116 23.93 4.61 -10.34
N LEU A 117 23.30 4.43 -11.50
CA LEU A 117 24.00 4.46 -12.79
C LEU A 117 24.17 5.90 -13.28
N PRO A 118 25.32 6.28 -13.86
CA PRO A 118 25.51 7.58 -14.48
C PRO A 118 24.61 7.70 -15.71
N HIS A 119 23.88 8.80 -15.81
CA HIS A 119 23.03 9.13 -16.95
C HIS A 119 23.40 10.52 -17.47
N ASP A 120 23.40 10.69 -18.80
CA ASP A 120 23.36 12.00 -19.43
C ASP A 120 22.02 12.68 -19.06
N ASP A 121 22.01 14.00 -18.90
CA ASP A 121 20.86 14.85 -18.48
C ASP A 121 19.58 14.72 -19.37
N HIS A 122 19.56 13.79 -20.32
CA HIS A 122 18.50 13.55 -21.30
C HIS A 122 17.85 12.16 -21.26
N SER A 123 18.35 11.20 -20.47
CA SER A 123 17.65 9.92 -20.35
C SER A 123 16.45 10.08 -19.42
N GLY A 124 15.24 10.09 -19.98
CA GLY A 124 14.00 10.28 -19.25
C GLY A 124 13.85 9.31 -18.09
N GLY A 125 13.44 9.84 -16.93
CA GLY A 125 13.05 9.02 -15.78
C GLY A 125 11.89 8.06 -16.10
N PRO A 126 11.58 7.12 -15.19
CA PRO A 126 10.63 6.01 -15.40
C PRO A 126 9.19 6.41 -15.76
N ASP A 127 8.88 7.71 -15.67
CA ASP A 127 7.58 8.33 -15.90
C ASP A 127 7.50 9.11 -17.22
N GLY A 128 8.55 9.12 -18.04
CA GLY A 128 8.60 9.93 -19.27
C GLY A 128 8.57 11.44 -18.97
N SER A 129 8.92 11.84 -17.75
CA SER A 129 8.77 13.23 -17.26
C SER A 129 9.63 14.27 -17.97
N HIS A 130 10.60 13.85 -18.79
CA HIS A 130 11.44 14.76 -19.56
C HIS A 130 10.91 15.09 -20.96
N ASP A 131 9.80 14.47 -21.39
CA ASP A 131 9.24 14.66 -22.75
C ASP A 131 7.83 15.28 -22.78
N ILE A 132 7.26 15.64 -21.63
CA ILE A 132 5.84 16.03 -21.54
C ILE A 132 5.72 17.47 -21.03
N GLY A 133 5.57 18.41 -21.96
CA GLY A 133 5.44 19.85 -21.69
C GLY A 133 4.13 20.30 -21.03
N ASP A 134 3.22 19.40 -20.66
CA ASP A 134 1.94 19.74 -20.00
C ASP A 134 1.86 19.21 -18.55
N PRO A 135 1.86 20.10 -17.54
CA PRO A 135 1.68 19.76 -16.13
C PRO A 135 0.43 18.90 -15.84
N ALA A 136 -0.66 19.06 -16.60
CA ALA A 136 -1.89 18.30 -16.38
C ALA A 136 -1.75 16.82 -16.77
N HIS A 137 -1.01 16.53 -17.84
CA HIS A 137 -0.72 15.17 -18.28
C HIS A 137 0.22 14.43 -17.32
N LEU A 138 1.17 15.15 -16.72
CA LEU A 138 2.05 14.61 -15.67
C LEU A 138 1.27 14.26 -14.40
N GLU A 139 0.33 15.13 -13.98
CA GLU A 139 -0.58 14.85 -12.86
C GLU A 139 -1.39 13.57 -13.10
N GLU A 140 -2.03 13.45 -14.27
CA GLU A 140 -2.87 12.29 -14.58
C GLU A 140 -2.05 11.00 -14.62
N THR A 141 -0.85 11.04 -15.19
CA THR A 141 0.06 9.89 -15.26
C THR A 141 0.50 9.44 -13.87
N LYS A 142 0.89 10.37 -13.00
CA LYS A 142 1.26 10.05 -11.62
C LYS A 142 0.08 9.51 -10.81
N VAL A 143 -1.12 10.07 -10.98
CA VAL A 143 -2.35 9.55 -10.35
C VAL A 143 -2.62 8.12 -10.82
N LYS A 144 -2.53 7.82 -12.12
CA LYS A 144 -2.74 6.47 -12.65
C LYS A 144 -1.69 5.48 -12.14
N GLY A 145 -0.42 5.89 -12.09
CA GLY A 145 0.67 5.08 -11.53
C GLY A 145 0.45 4.77 -10.05
N ALA A 146 0.04 5.76 -9.26
CA ALA A 146 -0.32 5.59 -7.85
C ALA A 146 -1.47 4.60 -7.68
N ILE A 147 -2.55 4.76 -8.47
CA ILE A 147 -3.70 3.85 -8.44
C ILE A 147 -3.32 2.41 -8.82
N LYS A 148 -2.40 2.22 -9.78
CA LYS A 148 -1.90 0.88 -10.15
C LYS A 148 -1.10 0.24 -9.01
N THR A 149 -0.23 1.02 -8.37
CA THR A 149 0.54 0.55 -7.21
C THR A 149 -0.39 0.18 -6.07
N ASP A 150 -1.32 1.06 -5.72
CA ASP A 150 -2.35 0.82 -4.70
C ASP A 150 -3.19 -0.41 -5.03
N PHE A 151 -3.53 -0.66 -6.31
CA PHE A 151 -4.28 -1.86 -6.70
C PHE A 151 -3.52 -3.15 -6.35
N ILE A 152 -2.20 -3.19 -6.58
CA ILE A 152 -1.36 -4.35 -6.25
C ILE A 152 -1.27 -4.53 -4.74
N LEU A 153 -0.95 -3.47 -4.00
CA LEU A 153 -0.88 -3.49 -2.53
C LEU A 153 -2.23 -3.87 -1.91
N SER A 154 -3.32 -3.33 -2.46
CA SER A 154 -4.68 -3.64 -2.03
C SER A 154 -5.05 -5.09 -2.31
N ALA A 155 -4.56 -5.71 -3.39
CA ALA A 155 -4.85 -7.10 -3.68
C ALA A 155 -4.27 -8.02 -2.57
N GLU A 156 -3.05 -7.75 -2.11
CA GLU A 156 -2.47 -8.47 -0.97
C GLU A 156 -3.28 -8.23 0.31
N ILE A 157 -3.55 -6.97 0.66
CA ILE A 157 -4.33 -6.62 1.86
C ILE A 157 -5.71 -7.29 1.84
N MET A 158 -6.42 -7.26 0.71
CA MET A 158 -7.77 -7.83 0.58
C MET A 158 -7.75 -9.35 0.65
N THR A 159 -6.73 -10.00 0.09
CA THR A 159 -6.59 -11.47 0.13
C THR A 159 -6.17 -11.94 1.53
N LEU A 160 -5.26 -11.23 2.19
CA LEU A 160 -4.92 -11.46 3.61
C LEU A 160 -6.16 -11.26 4.49
N ALA A 161 -6.89 -10.16 4.33
CA ALA A 161 -8.12 -9.92 5.07
C ALA A 161 -9.12 -11.06 4.85
N LEU A 162 -9.36 -11.47 3.60
CA LEU A 162 -10.28 -12.57 3.28
C LEU A 162 -9.87 -13.89 3.95
N SER A 163 -8.57 -14.21 3.97
CA SER A 163 -8.06 -15.44 4.59
C SER A 163 -8.30 -15.52 6.12
N THR A 164 -8.56 -14.39 6.77
CA THR A 164 -8.77 -14.32 8.23
C THR A 164 -10.24 -14.36 8.63
N ILE A 165 -11.16 -14.26 7.66
CA ILE A 165 -12.60 -14.24 7.90
C ILE A 165 -13.10 -15.69 7.96
N GLU A 166 -13.37 -16.15 9.18
CA GLU A 166 -13.89 -17.49 9.47
C GLU A 166 -15.44 -17.51 9.45
N ALA A 167 -16.04 -16.88 8.44
CA ALA A 167 -17.50 -16.84 8.29
C ALA A 167 -17.92 -17.65 7.04
N PRO A 168 -18.87 -18.60 7.14
CA PRO A 168 -19.34 -19.37 5.98
C PRO A 168 -20.20 -18.54 5.02
N GLU A 169 -20.82 -17.46 5.49
CA GLU A 169 -21.69 -16.61 4.69
C GLU A 169 -20.91 -15.61 3.84
N VAL A 170 -21.02 -15.73 2.52
CA VAL A 170 -20.36 -14.83 1.54
C VAL A 170 -20.72 -13.35 1.78
N TRP A 171 -21.93 -13.05 2.23
CA TRP A 171 -22.34 -11.67 2.50
C TRP A 171 -21.62 -11.08 3.72
N ILE A 172 -21.33 -11.88 4.75
CA ILE A 172 -20.54 -11.44 5.92
C ILE A 172 -19.11 -11.16 5.46
N GLN A 173 -18.51 -12.07 4.68
CA GLN A 173 -17.20 -11.86 4.09
C GLN A 173 -17.15 -10.57 3.26
N ALA A 174 -18.18 -10.32 2.43
CA ALA A 174 -18.28 -9.12 1.62
C ALA A 174 -18.36 -7.84 2.45
N VAL A 175 -19.20 -7.81 3.49
CA VAL A 175 -19.34 -6.64 4.37
C VAL A 175 -18.05 -6.38 5.14
N VAL A 176 -17.43 -7.42 5.71
CA VAL A 176 -16.17 -7.31 6.43
C VAL A 176 -15.06 -6.80 5.50
N LEU A 177 -14.92 -7.37 4.31
CA LEU A 177 -13.95 -6.91 3.31
C LEU A 177 -14.20 -5.45 2.88
N ALA A 178 -15.47 -5.04 2.72
CA ALA A 178 -15.81 -3.66 2.40
C ALA A 178 -15.41 -2.70 3.53
N LEU A 179 -15.64 -3.09 4.80
CA LEU A 179 -15.22 -2.30 5.96
C LEU A 179 -13.70 -2.18 6.03
N VAL A 180 -12.96 -3.28 5.81
CA VAL A 180 -11.50 -3.27 5.77
C VAL A 180 -11.00 -2.39 4.62
N ALA A 181 -11.57 -2.51 3.42
CA ALA A 181 -11.22 -1.70 2.26
C ALA A 181 -11.38 -0.19 2.52
N ILE A 182 -12.53 0.22 3.07
CA ILE A 182 -12.83 1.61 3.39
C ILE A 182 -11.94 2.10 4.54
N GLY A 183 -11.82 1.31 5.61
CA GLY A 183 -11.04 1.65 6.79
C GLY A 183 -9.57 1.86 6.49
N ILE A 184 -8.96 0.94 5.73
CA ILE A 184 -7.56 1.06 5.32
C ILE A 184 -7.35 2.24 4.38
N THR A 185 -8.25 2.44 3.41
CA THR A 185 -8.16 3.60 2.52
C THR A 185 -8.24 4.92 3.30
N ALA A 186 -9.16 5.02 4.26
CA ALA A 186 -9.28 6.20 5.11
C ALA A 186 -8.02 6.40 5.98
N LEU A 187 -7.47 5.32 6.52
CA LEU A 187 -6.27 5.36 7.36
C LEU A 187 -5.03 5.80 6.58
N VAL A 188 -4.73 5.14 5.45
CA VAL A 188 -3.54 5.41 4.63
C VAL A 188 -3.61 6.80 4.02
N TYR A 189 -4.66 7.09 3.24
CA TYR A 189 -4.77 8.37 2.55
C TYR A 189 -5.07 9.53 3.51
N GLY A 190 -5.72 9.26 4.64
CA GLY A 190 -5.89 10.22 5.73
C GLY A 190 -4.55 10.59 6.37
N ALA A 191 -3.70 9.59 6.69
CA ALA A 191 -2.36 9.85 7.20
C ALA A 191 -1.50 10.64 6.20
N VAL A 192 -1.54 10.28 4.92
CA VAL A 192 -0.80 11.00 3.86
C VAL A 192 -1.33 12.44 3.72
N ALA A 193 -2.64 12.64 3.74
CA ALA A 193 -3.25 13.96 3.70
C ALA A 193 -2.83 14.83 4.90
N LEU A 194 -2.75 14.24 6.10
CA LEU A 194 -2.26 14.95 7.28
C LEU A 194 -0.79 15.36 7.13
N ILE A 195 0.08 14.47 6.63
CA ILE A 195 1.50 14.76 6.39
C ILE A 195 1.64 15.94 5.42
N VAL A 196 0.95 15.89 4.29
CA VAL A 196 0.94 16.97 3.29
C VAL A 196 0.39 18.28 3.86
N LYS A 197 -0.69 18.21 4.65
CA LYS A 197 -1.31 19.38 5.27
C LYS A 197 -0.38 20.09 6.27
N MET A 198 0.69 19.46 6.74
CA MET A 198 1.64 20.09 7.64
C MET A 198 2.26 21.35 7.04
N ASP A 199 2.42 21.44 5.72
CA ASP A 199 2.96 22.66 5.08
C ASP A 199 2.01 23.86 5.23
N ASP A 200 0.72 23.65 4.94
CA ASP A 200 -0.34 24.65 5.13
C ASP A 200 -0.43 25.09 6.60
N VAL A 201 -0.33 24.13 7.53
CA VAL A 201 -0.31 24.40 8.97
C VAL A 201 0.92 25.22 9.35
N GLY A 202 2.08 24.90 8.77
CA GLY A 202 3.32 25.64 8.95
C GLY A 202 3.18 27.09 8.51
N LEU A 203 2.68 27.32 7.29
CA LEU A 203 2.42 28.66 6.75
C LEU A 203 1.41 29.42 7.62
N TRP A 204 0.31 28.78 8.00
CA TRP A 204 -0.71 29.37 8.87
C TRP A 204 -0.14 29.81 10.23
N LEU A 205 0.72 28.98 10.86
CA LEU A 205 1.41 29.32 12.11
C LEU A 205 2.34 30.54 11.96
N THR A 206 2.96 30.73 10.79
CA THR A 206 3.80 31.91 10.53
C THR A 206 3.00 33.21 10.43
N GLN A 207 1.78 33.14 9.90
CA GLN A 207 0.92 34.29 9.66
C GLN A 207 0.10 34.68 10.90
N VAL A 208 -0.51 33.69 11.57
CA VAL A 208 -1.46 33.91 12.68
C VAL A 208 -0.79 33.87 14.06
N GLY A 209 0.39 33.26 14.15
CA GLY A 209 1.12 33.12 15.42
C GLY A 209 1.36 34.46 16.12
N LYS A 210 0.95 34.58 17.39
CA LYS A 210 1.16 35.78 18.21
C LYS A 210 2.53 35.80 18.89
N LEU A 211 3.15 34.64 19.09
CA LEU A 211 4.44 34.48 19.76
C LEU A 211 5.57 34.29 18.73
N SER A 212 6.78 34.75 19.08
CA SER A 212 7.98 34.54 18.24
C SER A 212 8.29 33.05 18.04
N VAL A 213 8.10 32.25 19.09
CA VAL A 213 8.30 30.80 19.09
C VAL A 213 7.33 30.10 18.13
N THR A 214 6.04 30.46 18.13
CA THR A 214 5.05 29.82 17.23
C THR A 214 5.35 30.10 15.76
N ARG A 215 5.79 31.33 15.44
CA ARG A 215 6.22 31.67 14.07
C ARG A 215 7.52 30.97 13.68
N ALA A 216 8.44 30.76 14.65
CA ALA A 216 9.68 30.02 14.41
C ALA A 216 9.40 28.55 14.12
N VAL A 217 8.49 27.92 14.86
CA VAL A 217 8.01 26.54 14.59
C VAL A 217 7.37 26.45 13.20
N GLY A 218 6.46 27.38 12.85
CA GLY A 218 5.85 27.41 11.52
C GLY A 218 6.87 27.49 10.39
N ARG A 219 7.89 28.36 10.52
CA ARG A 219 8.99 28.44 9.55
C ARG A 219 9.82 27.16 9.51
N GLY A 220 10.02 26.50 10.65
CA GLY A 220 10.72 25.23 10.75
C GLY A 220 10.01 24.13 9.96
N ILE A 221 8.68 24.04 10.10
CA ILE A 221 7.85 23.07 9.37
C ILE A 221 7.98 23.27 7.86
N VAL A 222 7.73 24.49 7.36
CA VAL A 222 7.79 24.80 5.92
C VAL A 222 9.20 24.55 5.35
N LYS A 223 10.26 24.91 6.09
CA LYS A 223 11.64 24.63 5.66
C LYS A 223 12.00 23.15 5.71
N GLY A 224 11.40 22.38 6.60
CA GLY A 224 11.62 20.95 6.75
C GLY A 224 10.88 20.11 5.71
N MET A 225 9.76 20.62 5.18
CA MET A 225 8.86 19.88 4.30
C MET A 225 9.54 19.24 3.07
N PRO A 226 10.45 19.93 2.34
CA PRO A 226 11.15 19.33 1.21
C PRO A 226 12.01 18.11 1.61
N TYR A 227 12.63 18.15 2.80
CA TYR A 227 13.43 17.03 3.30
C TYR A 227 12.55 15.85 3.70
N VAL A 228 11.41 16.12 4.35
CA VAL A 228 10.41 15.10 4.70
C VAL A 228 9.92 14.41 3.43
N MET A 229 9.56 15.17 2.40
CA MET A 229 9.07 14.60 1.14
C MET A 229 10.14 13.81 0.38
N LYS A 230 11.39 14.29 0.36
CA LYS A 230 12.52 13.54 -0.20
C LYS A 230 12.74 12.23 0.56
N LEU A 231 12.71 12.26 1.88
CA LEU A 231 12.83 11.06 2.71
C LEU A 231 11.69 10.08 2.43
N LEU A 232 10.45 10.55 2.33
CA LEU A 232 9.30 9.71 2.01
C LEU A 232 9.38 9.12 0.60
N SER A 233 10.00 9.81 -0.36
CA SER A 233 10.25 9.25 -1.69
C SER A 233 11.28 8.11 -1.67
N ILE A 234 12.33 8.25 -0.86
CA ILE A 234 13.33 7.20 -0.66
C ILE A 234 12.71 6.00 0.06
N VAL A 235 12.04 6.26 1.20
CA VAL A 235 11.36 5.25 2.00
C VAL A 235 10.29 4.55 1.17
N GLY A 236 9.50 5.28 0.37
CA GLY A 236 8.48 4.70 -0.50
C GLY A 236 9.03 3.90 -1.68
N THR A 237 10.30 4.09 -2.06
CA THR A 237 10.98 3.23 -3.03
C THR A 237 11.53 1.97 -2.34
N ALA A 238 12.09 2.12 -1.15
CA ALA A 238 12.52 0.97 -0.34
C ALA A 238 11.34 0.06 0.04
N ALA A 239 10.20 0.66 0.41
CA ALA A 239 8.96 -0.06 0.70
C ALA A 239 8.45 -0.83 -0.52
N MET A 240 8.53 -0.29 -1.74
CA MET A 240 8.17 -1.07 -2.93
C MET A 240 8.98 -2.35 -3.09
N LEU A 241 10.29 -2.30 -2.82
CA LEU A 241 11.20 -3.43 -2.96
C LEU A 241 10.98 -4.47 -1.87
N TRP A 242 10.90 -4.02 -0.62
CA TRP A 242 10.47 -4.85 0.51
C TRP A 242 9.15 -5.53 0.21
N VAL A 243 8.12 -4.78 -0.22
CA VAL A 243 6.75 -5.32 -0.27
C VAL A 243 6.61 -6.25 -1.45
N GLY A 244 7.21 -5.90 -2.58
CA GLY A 244 7.32 -6.84 -3.69
C GLY A 244 8.04 -8.13 -3.28
N GLY A 245 9.11 -8.03 -2.47
CA GLY A 245 9.81 -9.17 -1.89
C GLY A 245 8.92 -10.03 -1.00
N SER A 246 8.28 -9.43 0.01
CA SER A 246 7.41 -10.12 0.97
C SER A 246 6.23 -10.80 0.27
N ILE A 247 5.59 -10.10 -0.68
CA ILE A 247 4.51 -10.65 -1.53
C ILE A 247 4.99 -11.91 -2.24
N ILE A 248 6.16 -11.87 -2.88
CA ILE A 248 6.69 -13.01 -3.63
C ILE A 248 7.00 -14.16 -2.68
N ILE A 249 7.71 -13.90 -1.58
CA ILE A 249 8.11 -14.94 -0.62
C ILE A 249 6.88 -15.63 -0.02
N HIS A 250 5.91 -14.86 0.44
CA HIS A 250 4.70 -15.43 1.05
C HIS A 250 3.84 -16.15 0.01
N SER A 251 3.75 -15.64 -1.22
CA SER A 251 3.04 -16.32 -2.30
C SER A 251 3.72 -17.63 -2.73
N LEU A 252 5.06 -17.68 -2.72
CA LEU A 252 5.81 -18.91 -2.99
C LEU A 252 5.54 -19.98 -1.94
N ALA A 253 5.49 -19.59 -0.66
CA ALA A 253 5.07 -20.48 0.41
C ALA A 253 3.65 -21.01 0.20
N GLN A 254 2.70 -20.16 -0.18
CA GLN A 254 1.33 -20.58 -0.51
C GLN A 254 1.26 -21.55 -1.70
N ILE A 255 2.19 -21.47 -2.66
CA ILE A 255 2.30 -22.40 -3.79
C ILE A 255 2.97 -23.74 -3.39
N GLY A 256 3.56 -23.81 -2.18
CA GLY A 256 4.19 -25.00 -1.61
C GLY A 256 5.72 -24.94 -1.58
N TRP A 257 6.34 -23.82 -1.98
CA TRP A 257 7.78 -23.62 -1.82
C TRP A 257 8.07 -22.76 -0.58
N HIS A 258 8.12 -23.42 0.59
CA HIS A 258 8.31 -22.75 1.88
C HIS A 258 9.76 -22.35 2.20
N ALA A 259 10.74 -22.89 1.47
CA ALA A 259 12.15 -22.71 1.81
C ALA A 259 12.61 -21.23 1.91
N PRO A 260 12.18 -20.30 1.03
CA PRO A 260 12.55 -18.89 1.16
C PRO A 260 11.99 -18.24 2.45
N GLU A 261 10.72 -18.52 2.77
CA GLU A 261 10.05 -17.98 3.96
C GLU A 261 10.68 -18.55 5.25
N GLU A 262 10.94 -19.86 5.28
CA GLU A 262 11.60 -20.52 6.42
C GLU A 262 13.03 -20.02 6.63
N PHE A 263 13.78 -19.80 5.55
CA PHE A 263 15.12 -19.24 5.63
C PHE A 263 15.09 -17.85 6.27
N ILE A 264 14.24 -16.96 5.75
CA ILE A 264 14.12 -15.59 6.26
C ILE A 264 13.67 -15.61 7.73
N HIS A 265 12.66 -16.41 8.06
CA HIS A 265 12.20 -16.53 9.43
C HIS A 265 13.32 -17.04 10.36
N HIS A 266 14.07 -18.06 9.95
CA HIS A 266 15.16 -18.62 10.74
C HIS A 266 16.24 -17.57 11.08
N TYR A 267 16.71 -16.81 10.09
CA TYR A 267 17.71 -15.77 10.32
C TYR A 267 17.15 -14.58 11.10
N ALA A 268 15.87 -14.25 10.91
CA ALA A 268 15.22 -13.18 11.67
C ALA A 268 15.09 -13.56 13.16
N VAL A 269 14.77 -14.82 13.47
CA VAL A 269 14.73 -15.36 14.84
C VAL A 269 16.11 -15.41 15.47
N ILE A 270 17.17 -15.71 14.71
CA ILE A 270 18.56 -15.61 15.20
C ILE A 270 18.89 -14.17 15.59
N ALA A 271 18.51 -13.19 14.76
CA ALA A 271 18.73 -11.78 15.05
C ALA A 271 17.93 -11.30 16.27
N GLU A 272 16.68 -11.74 16.41
CA GLU A 272 15.81 -11.46 17.56
C GLU A 272 16.44 -11.92 18.88
N HIS A 273 16.98 -13.14 18.94
CA HIS A 273 17.60 -13.67 20.16
C HIS A 273 18.95 -13.00 20.53
N ALA A 274 19.50 -12.18 19.64
CA ALA A 274 20.72 -11.42 19.90
C ALA A 274 20.47 -10.12 20.69
N VAL A 275 19.20 -9.73 20.91
CA VAL A 275 18.82 -8.52 21.63
C VAL A 275 17.99 -8.82 22.88
N SER A 276 17.77 -7.80 23.73
CA SER A 276 16.90 -7.94 24.90
C SER A 276 15.42 -8.08 24.50
N GLU A 277 14.62 -8.70 25.37
CA GLU A 277 13.18 -8.98 25.16
C GLU A 277 12.37 -7.76 24.68
N GLN A 278 12.77 -6.56 25.10
CA GLN A 278 12.09 -5.30 24.75
C GLN A 278 12.22 -4.96 23.25
N TRP A 279 13.29 -5.40 22.60
CA TRP A 279 13.60 -5.09 21.20
C TRP A 279 13.33 -6.25 20.25
N GLN A 280 13.00 -7.43 20.79
CA GLN A 280 12.83 -8.66 20.01
C GLN A 280 11.86 -8.49 18.84
N ALA A 281 10.64 -8.00 19.11
CA ALA A 281 9.63 -7.79 18.06
C ALA A 281 10.09 -6.79 16.98
N ALA A 282 10.78 -5.72 17.37
CA ALA A 282 11.29 -4.72 16.44
C ALA A 282 12.42 -5.27 15.57
N VAL A 283 13.33 -6.06 16.14
CA VAL A 283 14.44 -6.68 15.42
C VAL A 283 13.95 -7.80 14.51
N LEU A 284 13.02 -8.63 14.95
CA LEU A 284 12.39 -9.66 14.12
C LEU A 284 11.74 -9.03 12.87
N TRP A 285 10.94 -7.98 13.08
CA TRP A 285 10.32 -7.23 11.98
C TRP A 285 11.37 -6.64 11.06
N LEU A 286 12.37 -5.92 11.59
CA LEU A 286 13.41 -5.25 10.81
C LEU A 286 14.36 -6.22 10.07
N ALA A 287 14.61 -7.41 10.62
CA ALA A 287 15.41 -8.42 9.95
C ALA A 287 14.65 -9.06 8.78
N THR A 288 13.37 -9.39 9.00
CA THR A 288 12.48 -9.95 7.96
C THR A 288 12.35 -8.99 6.79
N ALA A 289 11.89 -7.78 7.10
CA ALA A 289 11.95 -6.58 6.28
C ALA A 289 13.19 -6.40 5.39
N ALA A 290 14.38 -6.44 6.02
CA ALA A 290 15.63 -6.21 5.32
C ALA A 290 15.94 -7.34 4.35
N MET A 291 15.62 -8.59 4.71
CA MET A 291 15.79 -9.74 3.82
C MET A 291 14.78 -9.71 2.66
N ASP A 292 13.53 -9.36 2.93
CA ASP A 292 12.50 -9.16 1.90
C ASP A 292 12.92 -8.06 0.92
N PHE A 293 13.46 -6.95 1.42
CA PHE A 293 14.04 -5.88 0.60
C PHE A 293 15.18 -6.39 -0.29
N VAL A 294 16.09 -7.20 0.24
CA VAL A 294 17.22 -7.75 -0.52
C VAL A 294 16.71 -8.70 -1.62
N VAL A 295 15.75 -9.57 -1.31
CA VAL A 295 15.14 -10.47 -2.28
C VAL A 295 14.41 -9.68 -3.36
N GLY A 296 13.61 -8.69 -2.96
CA GLY A 296 12.87 -7.84 -3.90
C GLY A 296 13.78 -7.02 -4.80
N LEU A 297 14.86 -6.44 -4.26
CA LEU A 297 15.87 -5.73 -5.05
C LEU A 297 16.60 -6.67 -6.02
N ALA A 298 17.03 -7.85 -5.56
CA ALA A 298 17.69 -8.82 -6.42
C ALA A 298 16.77 -9.28 -7.56
N TRP A 299 15.51 -9.61 -7.24
CA TRP A 299 14.51 -9.98 -8.23
C TRP A 299 14.21 -8.85 -9.21
N GLY A 300 14.03 -7.63 -8.70
CA GLY A 300 13.80 -6.44 -9.52
C GLY A 300 14.95 -6.16 -10.49
N LEU A 301 16.20 -6.25 -10.02
CA LEU A 301 17.38 -6.07 -10.87
C LEU A 301 17.50 -7.13 -11.97
N VAL A 302 17.01 -8.35 -11.73
CA VAL A 302 16.90 -9.39 -12.76
C VAL A 302 15.80 -9.05 -13.78
N LEU A 303 14.67 -8.52 -13.31
CA LEU A 303 13.54 -8.14 -14.17
C LEU A 303 13.83 -6.93 -15.05
N VAL A 304 14.60 -5.94 -14.58
CA VAL A 304 14.91 -4.72 -15.34
C VAL A 304 15.40 -5.00 -16.77
N PRO A 305 16.47 -5.78 -17.01
CA PRO A 305 16.93 -6.08 -18.36
C PRO A 305 15.95 -6.96 -19.15
N ILE A 306 15.20 -7.84 -18.49
CA ILE A 306 14.20 -8.69 -19.14
C ILE A 306 13.06 -7.84 -19.71
N VAL A 307 12.50 -6.95 -18.89
CA VAL A 307 11.37 -6.11 -19.29
C VAL A 307 11.81 -5.09 -20.34
N THR A 308 12.93 -4.39 -20.10
CA THR A 308 13.39 -3.31 -20.99
C THR A 308 13.92 -3.82 -22.33
N LYS A 309 14.66 -4.95 -22.35
CA LYS A 309 15.30 -5.45 -23.58
C LYS A 309 14.54 -6.54 -24.30
N LEU A 310 13.69 -7.31 -23.62
CA LEU A 310 12.96 -8.42 -24.24
C LEU A 310 11.48 -8.11 -24.40
N VAL A 311 10.83 -7.53 -23.39
CA VAL A 311 9.36 -7.35 -23.41
C VAL A 311 8.95 -6.07 -24.14
N MET A 312 9.52 -4.92 -23.78
CA MET A 312 9.15 -3.63 -24.40
C MET A 312 9.33 -3.59 -25.93
N PRO A 313 10.40 -4.15 -26.53
CA PRO A 313 10.55 -4.17 -27.98
C PRO A 313 9.51 -5.04 -28.70
N LEU A 314 9.01 -6.11 -28.06
CA LEU A 314 7.99 -7.00 -28.65
C LEU A 314 6.62 -6.35 -28.76
N PHE A 315 6.31 -5.36 -27.92
CA PHE A 315 5.05 -4.61 -27.93
C PHE A 315 5.13 -3.28 -28.71
N GLY A 316 6.16 -3.11 -29.54
CA GLY A 316 6.33 -1.91 -30.37
C GLY A 316 6.88 -0.69 -29.63
N GLY A 317 7.50 -0.88 -28.45
CA GLY A 317 8.20 0.16 -27.68
C GLY A 317 9.53 0.62 -28.31
N ALA A 318 9.69 0.50 -29.62
CA ALA A 318 10.76 1.13 -30.36
C ALA A 318 10.33 2.55 -30.73
N LYS A 319 10.44 3.47 -29.77
CA LYS A 319 10.95 4.81 -30.08
C LYS A 319 12.11 5.07 -29.14
N GLU A 320 13.27 5.04 -29.78
CA GLU A 320 14.61 5.31 -29.28
C GLU A 320 14.61 6.41 -28.21
N ALA A 321 15.15 6.08 -27.04
CA ALA A 321 15.71 7.04 -26.11
C ALA A 321 17.17 6.63 -25.89
N HIS A 322 18.01 7.06 -26.82
CA HIS A 322 19.42 7.32 -26.55
C HIS A 322 19.54 8.72 -25.96
#